data_AF-A0A4V5TI38-F1
#
_entry.id   AF-A0A4V5TI38-F1
#
_cell.length_a   1.000
_cell.length_b   1.000
_cell.length_c   1.000
_cell.angle_alpha   90.00
_cell.angle_beta   90.00
_cell.angle_gamma   90.00
#
_symmetry.space_group_name_H-M   'P 1'
#
loop_
_entity.id
_entity.type
_entity.pdbx_description
1 polymer ?
#
loop_
_entity_poly.entity_id
_entity_poly.type
_entity_poly.pdbx_seq_one_letter_code
_entity_poly.pdbx_strand_id
1 'polypeptide(L)' 'MQTTKLTIVPVTLDPIIDESSLTNSPQFSPNPSCVIKTATAEISFYNGVDEHIIQTILKELNKL' A
#
# COMPACT_ATOMS: atom_id res chain seq x y z
N MET A 1 36.47 -28.76 -27.74
CA MET A 1 35.76 -27.60 -27.17
C MET A 1 36.40 -27.28 -25.83
N GLN A 2 37.20 -26.21 -25.71
CA GLN A 2 37.79 -25.80 -24.43
C GLN A 2 36.69 -25.20 -23.55
N THR A 3 36.41 -25.83 -22.41
CA THR A 3 35.51 -25.29 -21.39
C THR A 3 36.29 -24.34 -20.50
N THR A 4 36.26 -23.05 -20.81
CA THR A 4 36.86 -22.03 -19.95
C THR A 4 36.09 -22.00 -18.63
N LYS A 5 36.74 -22.40 -17.53
CA LYS A 5 36.13 -22.37 -16.18
C LYS A 5 35.94 -20.92 -15.77
N LEU A 6 34.69 -20.45 -15.80
CA LEU A 6 34.35 -19.10 -15.36
C LEU A 6 34.33 -19.04 -13.83
N THR A 7 35.15 -18.16 -13.26
CA THR A 7 35.15 -17.87 -11.83
C THR A 7 34.32 -16.61 -11.61
N ILE A 8 33.14 -16.77 -11.04
CA ILE A 8 32.29 -15.65 -10.62
C ILE A 8 32.57 -15.40 -9.14
N VAL A 9 33.07 -14.21 -8.83
CA VAL A 9 33.35 -13.78 -7.46
C VAL A 9 32.20 -12.88 -7.00
N PRO A 10 31.47 -13.23 -5.93
CA PRO A 10 30.49 -12.33 -5.36
C PRO A 10 31.21 -11.13 -4.75
N VAL A 11 30.78 -9.93 -5.15
CA VAL A 11 31.23 -8.68 -4.55
C VAL A 11 30.03 -7.98 -3.94
N THR A 12 30.25 -7.38 -2.78
CA THR A 12 29.30 -6.47 -2.16
C THR A 12 29.64 -5.07 -2.67
N LEU A 13 28.69 -4.41 -3.33
CA LEU A 13 28.83 -3.03 -3.75
C LEU A 13 28.25 -2.13 -2.66
N ASP A 14 28.98 -1.10 -2.27
CA ASP A 14 28.45 -0.07 -1.38
C ASP A 14 27.38 0.72 -2.14
N PRO A 15 26.17 0.87 -1.58
CA PRO A 15 25.12 1.63 -2.24
C PRO A 15 25.52 3.10 -2.32
N ILE A 16 25.39 3.68 -3.52
CA ILE A 16 25.46 5.12 -3.69
C ILE A 16 24.17 5.68 -3.07
N ILE A 17 24.32 6.46 -2.01
CA ILE A 17 23.19 7.17 -1.39
C ILE A 17 22.82 8.31 -2.33
N ASP A 18 22.03 8.01 -3.36
CA ASP A 18 21.29 9.05 -4.06
C ASP A 18 20.25 9.60 -3.08
N GLU A 19 20.09 10.92 -2.99
CA GLU A 19 19.13 11.54 -2.05
C GLU A 19 17.69 11.03 -2.26
N SER A 20 17.39 10.49 -3.44
CA SER A 20 16.14 9.78 -3.76
C SER A 20 15.96 8.45 -3.01
N SER A 21 17.04 7.77 -2.61
CA SER A 21 17.01 6.50 -1.86
C SER A 21 16.69 6.70 -0.37
N LEU A 22 16.82 7.91 0.16
CA LEU A 22 16.42 8.28 1.52
C LEU A 22 14.89 8.44 1.67
N THR A 23 14.13 8.40 0.58
CA THR A 23 12.67 8.40 0.59
C THR A 23 12.07 7.00 0.55
N ASN A 24 12.68 6.03 1.24
CA ASN A 24 11.88 4.96 1.84
C ASN A 24 11.12 5.54 3.03
N SER A 25 10.22 6.51 2.75
CA SER A 25 9.11 6.78 3.64
C SER A 25 8.43 5.43 3.85
N PRO A 26 8.17 4.99 5.09
CA PRO A 26 7.28 3.85 5.28
C PRO A 26 6.04 4.20 4.48
N GLN A 27 5.73 3.40 3.45
CA GLN A 27 4.59 3.62 2.59
C GLN A 27 3.39 3.72 3.52
N PHE A 28 3.01 4.97 3.86
CA PHE A 28 1.97 5.25 4.82
C PHE A 28 0.72 4.82 4.07
N SER A 29 0.30 3.58 4.30
CA SER A 29 -1.01 3.14 3.87
C SER A 29 -1.97 4.19 4.43
N PRO A 30 -2.73 4.89 3.58
CA PRO A 30 -3.62 5.94 4.06
C PRO A 30 -4.54 5.29 5.09
N ASN A 31 -4.63 5.86 6.29
CA ASN A 31 -5.58 5.36 7.27
C ASN A 31 -6.99 5.70 6.79
N PRO A 32 -7.97 4.78 6.93
CA PRO A 32 -9.34 5.10 6.58
C PRO A 32 -9.87 6.22 7.46
N SER A 33 -10.60 7.16 6.86
CA SER A 33 -11.24 8.29 7.54
C SER A 33 -12.54 7.87 8.23
N CYS A 34 -13.23 6.85 7.71
CA CYS A 34 -14.44 6.28 8.28
C CYS A 34 -14.50 4.78 7.99
N VAL A 35 -14.96 3.97 8.94
CA VAL A 35 -15.14 2.53 8.76
C VAL A 35 -16.54 2.15 9.24
N ILE A 36 -17.32 1.50 8.38
CA ILE A 36 -18.62 0.92 8.73
C ILE A 36 -18.44 -0.59 8.89
N LYS A 37 -18.82 -1.13 10.05
CA LYS A 37 -18.79 -2.57 10.33
C LYS A 37 -20.21 -3.09 10.43
N THR A 38 -20.51 -4.14 9.68
CA THR A 38 -21.77 -4.89 9.74
C THR A 38 -21.50 -6.30 10.26
N ALA A 39 -22.56 -7.11 10.44
CA ALA A 39 -22.41 -8.49 10.91
C ALA A 39 -21.56 -9.37 9.97
N THR A 40 -21.47 -9.01 8.70
CA THR A 40 -20.83 -9.84 7.66
C THR A 40 -19.77 -9.12 6.83
N ALA A 41 -19.62 -7.80 6.96
CA ALA A 41 -18.71 -7.01 6.14
C ALA A 41 -18.12 -5.80 6.86
N GLU A 42 -17.00 -5.31 6.35
CA GLU A 42 -16.35 -4.07 6.75
C GLU A 42 -16.15 -3.19 5.51
N ILE A 43 -16.54 -1.91 5.61
CA ILE A 43 -16.45 -0.92 4.54
C ILE A 43 -15.56 0.22 5.03
N SER A 44 -14.46 0.46 4.33
CA SER A 44 -13.47 1.49 4.67
C SER A 44 -13.51 2.64 3.67
N PHE A 45 -13.73 3.85 4.17
CA PHE A 45 -13.68 5.09 3.39
C PHE A 45 -12.36 5.81 3.62
N TYR A 46 -11.73 6.25 2.54
CA TYR A 46 -10.49 7.02 2.57
C TYR A 46 -10.78 8.49 2.24
N ASN A 47 -9.76 9.33 2.44
CA ASN A 47 -9.92 10.76 2.26
C ASN A 47 -10.31 11.13 0.81
N GLY A 48 -11.21 12.10 0.64
CA GLY A 48 -11.73 12.53 -0.67
C GLY A 48 -13.09 11.93 -1.06
N VAL A 49 -13.68 11.07 -0.23
CA VAL A 49 -15.06 10.62 -0.40
C VAL A 49 -16.03 11.71 0.10
N ASP A 50 -17.06 12.01 -0.70
CA ASP A 50 -18.12 12.95 -0.34
C ASP A 50 -19.00 12.40 0.79
N GLU A 51 -19.34 13.23 1.78
CA GLU A 51 -20.18 12.86 2.92
C GLU A 51 -21.56 12.32 2.52
N HIS A 52 -22.15 12.82 1.42
CA HIS A 52 -23.45 12.41 0.93
C HIS A 52 -23.44 10.95 0.43
N ILE A 53 -22.29 10.50 -0.08
CA ILE A 53 -22.09 9.11 -0.49
C ILE A 53 -22.11 8.20 0.74
N ILE A 54 -21.39 8.58 1.80
CA ILE A 54 -21.34 7.83 3.06
C ILE A 54 -22.74 7.76 3.69
N GLN A 55 -23.46 8.88 3.74
CA GLN A 55 -24.83 8.95 4.25
C GLN A 55 -25.80 8.08 3.44
N THR A 56 -25.68 8.07 2.12
CA THR A 56 -26.51 7.26 1.23
C THR A 56 -26.26 5.78 1.47
N ILE A 57 -24.99 5.36 1.54
CA ILE A 57 -24.62 3.98 1.83
C ILE A 57 -25.18 3.55 3.19
N LEU A 58 -25.02 4.37 4.22
CA LEU A 58 -25.55 4.08 5.55
C LEU A 58 -27.08 3.95 5.55
N LYS A 59 -27.78 4.80 4.78
CA LYS A 59 -29.24 4.76 4.65
C LYS A 59 -29.72 3.49 3.95
N GLU A 60 -29.03 3.07 2.88
CA GLU A 60 -29.37 1.82 2.18
C GLU A 60 -29.04 0.59 3.02
N LEU A 61 -27.93 0.60 3.78
CA LEU A 61 -27.59 -0.48 4.69
C LEU A 61 -28.60 -0.66 5.83
N ASN A 62 -29.24 0.42 6.29
CA ASN A 62 -30.29 0.35 7.31
C ASN A 62 -31.67 -0.11 6.79
N LYS A 63 -31.86 -0.21 5.47
CA LYS A 63 -33.10 -0.71 4.87
C LYS A 63 -33.09 -2.22 4.63
N LEU A 64 -31.92 -2.85 4.76
CA LEU A 64 -31.73 -4.31 4.73
C LEU A 64 -32.12 -4.91 6.08
#